data_AF-A0A5C9ABA5-F1
#
_entry.id   AF-A0A5C9ABA5-F1
#
_cell.length_a   1.000
_cell.length_b   1.000
_cell.length_c   1.000
_cell.angle_alpha   90.00
_cell.angle_beta   90.00
_cell.angle_gamma   90.00
#
_symmetry.space_group_name_H-M   'P 1'
#
loop_
_entity.id
_entity.type
_entity.pdbx_description
1 polymer ?
#
loop_
_entity_poly.entity_id
_entity_poly.type
_entity_poly.pdbx_seq_one_letter_code
_entity_poly.pdbx_strand_id
1 'polypeptide(L)'
;SEDARPIVLVGKGLTFDSGGISIKPSEGMDEMKYDMCGAAAVYGVMRMVAELQLPINVIGVLAGCENMPGGRAYRPGDVLTTMSGQTVEVLNTDAEGRLVLCDVLTYVERFEPEAVIDVATLTGACVIALGHHITGLMANHNPLAHELIAASEQSGDRAWRLPLGDEYQEQLESNFADMANIGGR
;
A
#
# COMPACT_ATOMS: atom_id res chain seq x y z
N SER A 1 -17.72 -0.67 -21.53
CA SER A 1 -19.17 -0.46 -21.41
C SER A 1 -19.39 0.53 -20.29
N GLU A 2 -20.42 1.38 -20.33
CA GLU A 2 -20.75 2.26 -19.18
C GLU A 2 -20.98 1.44 -17.90
N ASP A 3 -21.56 0.24 -18.03
CA ASP A 3 -21.81 -0.69 -16.91
C ASP A 3 -20.63 -1.61 -16.54
N ALA A 4 -19.45 -1.42 -17.16
CA ALA A 4 -18.30 -2.26 -16.81
C ALA A 4 -17.84 -1.97 -15.39
N ARG A 5 -17.56 -3.03 -14.61
CA ARG A 5 -16.99 -2.88 -13.27
C ARG A 5 -15.65 -2.14 -13.37
N PRO A 6 -15.34 -1.22 -12.44
CA PRO A 6 -14.15 -0.40 -12.56
C PRO A 6 -12.88 -1.15 -12.15
N ILE A 7 -11.74 -0.75 -12.72
CA ILE A 7 -10.43 -1.02 -12.13
C ILE A 7 -10.17 0.08 -11.10
N VAL A 8 -9.85 -0.30 -9.86
CA VAL A 8 -9.50 0.66 -8.81
C VAL A 8 -8.00 0.66 -8.58
N LEU A 9 -7.39 1.84 -8.65
CA LEU A 9 -5.99 2.07 -8.33
C LEU A 9 -5.90 2.82 -6.99
N VAL A 10 -5.20 2.25 -6.01
CA VAL A 10 -5.03 2.85 -4.68
C VAL A 10 -3.57 3.24 -4.48
N GLY A 11 -3.29 4.48 -4.12
CA GLY A 11 -1.92 4.94 -3.91
C GLY A 11 -1.66 5.34 -2.47
N LYS A 12 -0.63 4.78 -1.82
CA LYS A 12 -0.11 5.29 -0.54
C LYS A 12 0.36 6.74 -0.73
N GLY A 13 -0.21 7.66 0.04
CA GLY A 13 -0.01 9.10 -0.10
C GLY A 13 0.55 9.76 1.15
N LEU A 14 1.52 9.14 1.83
CA LEU A 14 2.15 9.73 3.01
C LEU A 14 3.03 10.90 2.57
N THR A 15 2.58 12.13 2.80
CA THR A 15 3.28 13.32 2.32
C THR A 15 4.62 13.54 3.01
N PHE A 16 4.73 13.04 4.24
CA PHE A 16 5.98 12.88 4.96
C PHE A 16 5.80 11.78 6.02
N ASP A 17 6.83 10.97 6.21
CA ASP A 17 6.86 9.89 7.18
C ASP A 17 8.10 9.98 8.07
N SER A 18 7.93 10.47 9.30
CA SER A 18 9.00 10.45 10.29
C SER A 18 9.05 9.12 11.06
N GLY A 19 8.10 8.22 10.86
CA GLY A 19 7.84 7.03 11.66
C GLY A 19 6.99 7.24 12.90
N GLY A 20 6.49 8.45 13.15
CA GLY A 20 5.67 8.75 14.33
C GLY A 20 6.46 8.66 15.65
N ILE A 21 5.89 7.99 16.66
CA ILE A 21 6.57 7.76 17.95
C ILE A 21 7.77 6.81 17.80
N SER A 22 7.65 5.82 16.90
CA SER A 22 8.73 4.97 16.41
C SER A 22 9.63 5.72 15.42
N ILE A 23 10.21 6.83 15.88
CA ILE A 23 10.95 7.80 15.08
C ILE A 23 12.08 7.16 14.25
N LYS A 24 12.12 7.47 12.95
CA LYS A 24 13.24 7.10 12.07
C LYS A 24 14.53 7.83 12.49
N PRO A 25 15.72 7.27 12.19
CA PRO A 25 16.97 8.02 12.26
C PRO A 25 16.95 9.25 11.35
N SER A 26 17.70 10.29 11.69
CA SER A 26 17.80 11.50 10.85
C SER A 26 18.40 11.22 9.47
N GLU A 27 19.27 10.21 9.37
CA GLU A 27 19.89 9.79 8.11
C GLU A 27 18.81 9.23 7.16
N GLY A 28 18.65 9.86 5.99
CA GLY A 28 17.68 9.46 4.97
C GLY A 28 16.23 9.87 5.22
N MET A 29 15.91 10.53 6.36
CA MET A 29 14.54 10.94 6.66
C MET A 29 14.01 11.99 5.66
N ASP A 30 14.87 12.79 5.04
CA ASP A 30 14.48 13.77 4.02
C ASP A 30 13.92 13.11 2.74
N GLU A 31 14.28 11.85 2.48
CA GLU A 31 13.73 11.05 1.39
C GLU A 31 12.30 10.60 1.66
N MET A 32 11.80 10.71 2.90
CA MET A 32 10.42 10.33 3.24
C MET A 32 9.37 11.29 2.66
N LYS A 33 9.80 12.39 2.01
CA LYS A 33 8.95 13.15 1.07
C LYS A 33 8.50 12.31 -0.15
N TYR A 34 9.21 11.22 -0.46
CA TYR A 34 8.86 10.27 -1.51
C TYR A 34 7.85 9.22 -1.04
N ASP A 35 7.42 9.25 0.23
CA ASP A 35 6.50 8.24 0.77
C ASP A 35 5.04 8.39 0.28
N MET A 36 4.82 9.39 -0.58
CA MET A 36 3.60 9.64 -1.35
C MET A 36 3.71 9.21 -2.82
N CYS A 37 4.83 8.59 -3.23
CA CYS A 37 5.06 8.21 -4.62
C CYS A 37 4.04 7.19 -5.15
N GLY A 38 3.43 6.38 -4.28
CA GLY A 38 2.31 5.51 -4.66
C GLY A 38 1.10 6.31 -5.17
N ALA A 39 0.68 7.31 -4.40
CA ALA A 39 -0.36 8.26 -4.80
C ALA A 39 0.05 9.08 -6.03
N ALA A 40 1.31 9.52 -6.11
CA ALA A 40 1.81 10.24 -7.27
C ALA A 40 1.76 9.38 -8.56
N ALA A 41 2.10 8.09 -8.47
CA ALA A 41 2.01 7.15 -9.57
C ALA A 41 0.56 6.94 -10.02
N VAL A 42 -0.37 6.72 -9.09
CA VAL A 42 -1.81 6.61 -9.39
C VAL A 42 -2.33 7.88 -10.07
N TYR A 43 -1.96 9.05 -9.56
CA TYR A 43 -2.33 10.33 -10.19
C TYR A 43 -1.78 10.44 -11.62
N GLY A 44 -0.53 10.04 -11.84
CA GLY A 44 0.09 10.00 -13.17
C GLY A 44 -0.65 9.06 -14.14
N VAL A 45 -1.01 7.86 -13.68
CA VAL A 45 -1.79 6.90 -14.47
C VAL A 45 -3.16 7.48 -14.83
N MET A 46 -3.88 8.06 -13.86
CA MET A 46 -5.20 8.66 -14.12
C MET A 46 -5.11 9.79 -15.15
N ARG A 47 -4.04 10.59 -15.10
CA ARG A 47 -3.78 11.62 -16.12
C ARG A 47 -3.61 11.00 -17.50
N MET A 48 -2.83 9.93 -17.64
CA MET A 48 -2.62 9.25 -18.93
C MET A 48 -3.88 8.56 -19.45
N VAL A 49 -4.68 7.93 -18.56
CA VAL A 49 -5.98 7.35 -18.92
C VAL A 49 -6.89 8.41 -19.52
N ALA A 50 -6.95 9.60 -18.91
CA ALA A 50 -7.76 10.72 -19.39
C ALA A 50 -7.22 11.31 -20.71
N GLU A 51 -5.91 11.56 -20.81
CA GLU A 51 -5.28 12.13 -22.02
C GLU A 51 -5.39 11.19 -23.24
N LEU A 52 -5.26 9.87 -23.02
CA LEU A 52 -5.40 8.86 -24.08
C LEU A 52 -6.86 8.49 -24.38
N GLN A 53 -7.81 8.99 -23.60
CA GLN A 53 -9.24 8.69 -23.73
C GLN A 53 -9.52 7.18 -23.77
N LEU A 54 -8.85 6.41 -22.89
CA LEU A 54 -9.01 4.96 -22.88
C LEU A 54 -10.47 4.58 -22.54
N PRO A 55 -11.10 3.66 -23.29
CA PRO A 55 -12.52 3.31 -23.11
C PRO A 55 -12.73 2.32 -21.96
N ILE A 56 -12.20 2.65 -20.77
CA ILE A 56 -12.22 1.82 -19.56
C ILE A 56 -12.69 2.64 -18.35
N ASN A 57 -13.34 1.97 -17.40
CA ASN A 57 -13.75 2.57 -16.13
C ASN A 57 -12.61 2.41 -15.12
N VAL A 58 -12.00 3.53 -14.70
CA VAL A 58 -10.90 3.53 -13.72
C VAL A 58 -11.20 4.52 -12.60
N ILE A 59 -11.01 4.09 -11.36
CA ILE A 59 -11.12 4.92 -10.16
C ILE A 59 -9.74 5.01 -9.50
N GLY A 60 -9.19 6.21 -9.39
CA GLY A 60 -7.97 6.47 -8.62
C GLY A 60 -8.29 6.97 -7.21
N VAL A 61 -7.74 6.34 -6.18
CA VAL A 61 -7.89 6.73 -4.78
C VAL A 61 -6.52 7.03 -4.17
N LEU A 62 -6.37 8.24 -3.64
CA LEU A 62 -5.11 8.71 -3.06
C LEU A 62 -5.23 8.73 -1.54
N ALA A 63 -4.52 7.81 -0.87
CA ALA A 63 -4.60 7.59 0.57
C ALA A 63 -3.66 8.55 1.31
N GLY A 64 -4.11 9.81 1.50
CA GLY A 64 -3.26 10.90 1.98
C GLY A 64 -3.26 11.12 3.49
N CYS A 65 -2.07 11.19 4.10
CA CYS A 65 -1.84 11.69 5.47
C CYS A 65 -0.36 12.06 5.69
N GLU A 66 -0.01 12.47 6.91
CA GLU A 66 1.38 12.71 7.35
C GLU A 66 1.61 11.94 8.65
N ASN A 67 2.73 11.23 8.78
CA ASN A 67 3.06 10.45 9.97
C ASN A 67 4.13 11.16 10.82
N MET A 68 3.69 11.75 11.93
CA MET A 68 4.49 12.68 12.74
C MET A 68 4.43 12.34 14.23
N PRO A 69 5.51 12.57 15.01
CA PRO A 69 5.47 12.46 16.46
C PRO A 69 4.67 13.63 17.04
N GLY A 70 4.03 13.41 18.17
CA GLY A 70 3.38 14.47 18.92
C GLY A 70 2.66 13.94 20.14
N GLY A 71 2.23 14.84 21.02
CA GLY A 71 1.50 14.45 22.24
C GLY A 71 0.13 13.78 22.01
N ARG A 72 -0.35 13.80 20.76
CA ARG A 72 -1.60 13.11 20.32
C ARG A 72 -1.35 12.04 19.26
N ALA A 73 -0.09 11.69 19.00
CA ALA A 73 0.21 10.60 18.09
C ALA A 73 -0.27 9.27 18.70
N TYR A 74 -0.73 8.37 17.84
CA TYR A 74 -0.89 6.96 18.18
C TYR A 74 0.47 6.35 18.53
N ARG A 75 0.47 5.30 19.34
CA ARG A 75 1.65 4.79 20.03
C ARG A 75 1.80 3.29 19.81
N PRO A 76 3.02 2.76 19.92
CA PRO A 76 3.22 1.32 20.09
C PRO A 76 2.39 0.78 21.27
N GLY A 77 1.64 -0.29 21.04
CA GLY A 77 0.69 -0.91 21.96
C GLY A 77 -0.75 -0.40 21.83
N ASP A 78 -1.03 0.65 21.05
CA ASP A 78 -2.42 1.03 20.76
C ASP A 78 -3.10 -0.05 19.89
N VAL A 79 -4.37 -0.33 20.18
CA VAL A 79 -5.22 -1.21 19.35
C VAL A 79 -6.23 -0.34 18.61
N LEU A 80 -6.16 -0.36 17.29
CA LEU A 80 -7.03 0.42 16.40
C LEU A 80 -8.14 -0.48 15.85
N THR A 81 -9.36 0.06 15.72
CA THR A 81 -10.43 -0.58 14.96
C THR A 81 -10.44 -0.03 13.54
N THR A 82 -10.28 -0.88 12.54
CA THR A 82 -10.30 -0.52 11.12
C THR A 82 -11.73 -0.33 10.62
N MET A 83 -11.87 0.19 9.41
CA MET A 83 -13.13 0.31 8.70
C MET A 83 -13.80 -1.06 8.46
N SER A 84 -13.02 -2.13 8.31
CA SER A 84 -13.55 -3.50 8.18
C SER A 84 -14.13 -4.05 9.50
N GLY A 85 -13.91 -3.34 10.61
CA GLY A 85 -14.30 -3.76 11.96
C GLY A 85 -13.27 -4.65 12.65
N GLN A 86 -12.19 -5.02 11.95
CA GLN A 86 -11.07 -5.75 12.55
C GLN A 86 -10.25 -4.85 13.46
N THR A 87 -9.55 -5.46 14.41
CA THR A 87 -8.66 -4.78 15.34
C THR A 87 -7.20 -5.03 14.99
N VAL A 88 -6.40 -3.98 15.01
CA VAL A 88 -4.96 -4.03 14.71
C VAL A 88 -4.16 -3.52 15.91
N GLU A 89 -3.29 -4.37 16.46
CA GLU A 89 -2.29 -3.97 17.44
C GLU A 89 -1.13 -3.27 16.72
N VAL A 90 -0.92 -2.00 17.04
CA VAL A 90 0.19 -1.22 16.49
C VAL A 90 1.43 -1.49 17.32
N LEU A 91 2.34 -2.32 16.83
CA LEU A 91 3.62 -2.58 17.50
C LEU A 91 4.73 -1.62 17.04
N ASN A 92 4.57 -1.01 15.87
CA ASN A 92 5.49 -0.01 15.35
C ASN A 92 4.73 1.05 14.53
N THR A 93 4.85 2.33 14.90
CA THR A 93 4.17 3.43 14.19
C THR A 93 4.85 3.83 12.88
N ASP A 94 5.98 3.22 12.55
CA ASP A 94 6.70 3.31 11.26
C ASP A 94 6.21 2.24 10.25
N ALA A 95 5.18 1.47 10.63
CA ALA A 95 4.43 0.58 9.76
C ALA A 95 3.01 1.14 9.54
N GLU A 96 2.94 2.43 9.23
CA GLU A 96 1.73 3.25 9.08
C GLU A 96 1.06 3.06 7.71
N GLY A 97 1.83 2.91 6.64
CA GLY A 97 1.30 2.90 5.28
C GLY A 97 0.21 1.84 5.08
N ARG A 98 0.40 0.66 5.67
CA ARG A 98 -0.59 -0.44 5.66
C ARG A 98 -1.85 -0.12 6.47
N LEU A 99 -1.76 0.69 7.52
CA LEU A 99 -2.91 1.12 8.33
C LEU A 99 -3.79 2.10 7.55
N VAL A 100 -3.19 2.98 6.76
CA VAL A 100 -3.95 3.85 5.86
C VAL A 100 -4.56 3.05 4.72
N LEU A 101 -3.78 2.13 4.13
CA LEU A 101 -4.23 1.33 2.99
C LEU A 101 -5.36 0.37 3.37
N CYS A 102 -5.36 -0.26 4.54
CA CYS A 102 -6.40 -1.24 4.89
C CYS A 102 -7.81 -0.61 4.95
N ASP A 103 -7.93 0.61 5.48
CA ASP A 103 -9.18 1.35 5.50
C ASP A 103 -9.59 1.79 4.09
N VAL A 104 -8.64 2.22 3.27
CA VAL A 104 -8.93 2.58 1.87
C VAL A 104 -9.33 1.37 1.04
N LEU A 105 -8.69 0.22 1.23
CA LEU A 105 -9.03 -1.05 0.58
C LEU A 105 -10.45 -1.48 0.96
N THR A 106 -10.83 -1.34 2.23
CA THR A 106 -12.20 -1.57 2.69
C THR A 106 -13.18 -0.56 2.05
N TYR A 107 -12.79 0.71 2.00
CA TYR A 107 -13.62 1.77 1.42
C TYR A 107 -13.97 1.51 -0.06
N VAL A 108 -13.01 1.01 -0.85
CA VAL A 108 -13.20 0.83 -2.31
C VAL A 108 -14.05 -0.37 -2.69
N GLU A 109 -14.34 -1.28 -1.76
CA GLU A 109 -15.27 -2.42 -1.99
C GLU A 109 -16.64 -1.94 -2.47
N ARG A 110 -17.08 -0.75 -2.01
CA ARG A 110 -18.34 -0.13 -2.40
C ARG A 110 -18.50 0.15 -3.90
N PHE A 111 -17.40 0.14 -4.66
CA PHE A 111 -17.40 0.35 -6.10
C PHE A 111 -17.56 -0.94 -6.89
N GLU A 112 -17.67 -2.09 -6.22
CA GLU A 112 -17.77 -3.43 -6.81
C GLU A 112 -16.73 -3.64 -7.93
N PRO A 113 -15.44 -3.43 -7.63
CA PRO A 113 -14.40 -3.39 -8.66
C PRO A 113 -14.21 -4.73 -9.38
N GLU A 114 -13.73 -4.66 -10.62
CA GLU A 114 -13.22 -5.83 -11.35
C GLU A 114 -11.85 -6.24 -10.80
N ALA A 115 -10.99 -5.26 -10.52
CA ALA A 115 -9.67 -5.44 -9.94
C ALA A 115 -9.32 -4.24 -9.05
N VAL A 116 -8.54 -4.51 -8.00
CA VAL A 116 -7.95 -3.48 -7.14
C VAL A 116 -6.44 -3.66 -7.17
N ILE A 117 -5.70 -2.58 -7.41
CA ILE A 117 -4.24 -2.56 -7.41
C ILE A 117 -3.80 -1.42 -6.49
N ASP A 118 -3.16 -1.76 -5.37
CA ASP A 118 -2.48 -0.77 -4.54
C ASP A 118 -1.02 -0.58 -4.95
N VAL A 119 -0.53 0.65 -4.84
CA VAL A 119 0.85 1.06 -5.15
C VAL A 119 1.39 1.83 -3.96
N ALA A 120 2.49 1.34 -3.38
CA ALA A 120 3.01 1.89 -2.14
C ALA A 120 4.54 1.76 -2.01
N THR A 121 5.17 2.81 -1.50
CA THR A 121 6.52 2.80 -0.91
C THR A 121 6.45 2.14 0.47
N LEU A 122 6.18 0.84 0.52
CA LEU A 122 5.66 0.20 1.73
C LEU A 122 6.74 -0.35 2.67
N THR A 123 7.82 -0.94 2.15
CA THR A 123 8.80 -1.63 3.00
C THR A 123 10.23 -1.43 2.52
N GLY A 124 11.15 -1.19 3.47
CA GLY A 124 12.58 -1.31 3.22
C GLY A 124 13.00 -2.76 2.89
N ALA A 125 12.24 -3.76 3.36
CA ALA A 125 12.48 -5.17 3.06
C ALA A 125 12.40 -5.48 1.55
N CYS A 126 11.48 -4.84 0.83
CA CYS A 126 11.39 -4.98 -0.63
C CYS A 126 12.66 -4.46 -1.33
N VAL A 127 13.22 -3.35 -0.85
CA VAL A 127 14.49 -2.80 -1.37
C VAL A 127 15.66 -3.73 -1.08
N ILE A 128 15.71 -4.35 0.10
CA ILE A 128 16.73 -5.36 0.42
C ILE A 128 16.63 -6.57 -0.52
N ALA A 129 15.41 -7.04 -0.79
CA ALA A 129 15.17 -8.24 -1.60
C ALA A 129 15.40 -8.03 -3.10
N LEU A 130 14.95 -6.89 -3.64
CA LEU A 130 14.87 -6.65 -5.10
C LEU A 130 15.74 -5.48 -5.59
N GLY A 131 16.38 -4.76 -4.68
CA GLY A 131 17.14 -3.54 -4.98
C GLY A 131 16.24 -2.38 -5.43
N HIS A 132 16.83 -1.43 -6.13
CA HIS A 132 16.13 -0.24 -6.65
C HIS A 132 15.68 -0.39 -8.12
N HIS A 133 15.74 -1.60 -8.67
CA HIS A 133 15.56 -1.85 -10.10
C HIS A 133 14.26 -2.58 -10.46
N ILE A 134 13.61 -3.20 -9.46
CA ILE A 134 12.48 -4.10 -9.67
C ILE A 134 11.46 -3.86 -8.55
N THR A 135 10.21 -3.64 -8.94
CA THR A 135 9.08 -3.49 -8.01
C THR A 135 8.65 -4.86 -7.46
N GLY A 136 8.42 -4.96 -6.15
CA GLY A 136 7.83 -6.15 -5.55
C GLY A 136 6.33 -6.23 -5.85
N LEU A 137 5.88 -7.33 -6.43
CA LEU A 137 4.47 -7.61 -6.72
C LEU A 137 3.96 -8.73 -5.81
N MET A 138 2.85 -8.49 -5.15
CA MET A 138 2.12 -9.49 -4.37
C MET A 138 0.67 -9.51 -4.85
N ALA A 139 0.06 -10.69 -4.94
CA ALA A 139 -1.30 -10.83 -5.46
C ALA A 139 -1.96 -12.11 -4.97
N ASN A 140 -3.24 -11.99 -4.61
CA ASN A 140 -4.15 -13.10 -4.28
C ASN A 140 -4.81 -13.73 -5.52
N HIS A 141 -4.65 -13.13 -6.71
CA HIS A 141 -5.23 -13.59 -7.97
C HIS A 141 -4.14 -13.81 -9.03
N ASN A 142 -3.88 -15.08 -9.37
CA ASN A 142 -2.79 -15.47 -10.30
C ASN A 142 -2.90 -14.84 -11.70
N PRO A 143 -4.07 -14.82 -12.37
CA PRO A 143 -4.18 -14.19 -13.68
C PRO A 143 -3.79 -12.70 -13.69
N LEU A 144 -4.29 -11.93 -12.71
CA LEU A 144 -3.96 -10.51 -12.57
C LEU A 144 -2.46 -10.31 -12.33
N ALA A 145 -1.85 -11.17 -11.52
CA ALA A 145 -0.41 -11.11 -11.28
C ALA A 145 0.39 -11.31 -12.59
N HIS A 146 -0.01 -12.26 -13.43
CA HIS A 146 0.65 -12.49 -14.72
C HIS A 146 0.45 -11.32 -15.70
N GLU A 147 -0.74 -10.73 -15.73
CA GLU A 147 -1.02 -9.55 -16.56
C GLU A 147 -0.12 -8.37 -16.16
N LEU A 148 0.03 -8.12 -14.85
CA LEU A 148 0.91 -7.06 -14.33
C LEU A 148 2.39 -7.33 -14.65
N ILE A 149 2.85 -8.58 -14.51
CA ILE A 149 4.23 -8.94 -14.86
C ILE A 149 4.48 -8.74 -16.37
N ALA A 150 3.56 -9.20 -17.22
CA ALA A 150 3.69 -9.02 -18.66
C ALA A 150 3.70 -7.52 -19.07
N ALA A 151 2.86 -6.70 -18.43
CA ALA A 151 2.86 -5.26 -18.63
C ALA A 151 4.18 -4.61 -18.16
N SER A 152 4.74 -5.09 -17.05
CA SER A 152 6.04 -4.64 -16.52
C SER A 152 7.19 -4.94 -17.49
N GLU A 153 7.16 -6.11 -18.14
CA GLU A 153 8.15 -6.50 -19.14
C GLU A 153 8.01 -5.69 -20.44
N GLN A 154 6.77 -5.43 -20.88
CA GLN A 154 6.49 -4.66 -22.08
C GLN A 154 6.89 -3.19 -21.95
N SER A 155 6.62 -2.59 -20.79
CA SER A 155 6.94 -1.18 -20.50
C SER A 155 8.41 -0.95 -20.15
N GLY A 156 9.12 -1.99 -19.73
CA GLY A 156 10.48 -1.90 -19.20
C GLY A 156 10.55 -1.49 -17.72
N ASP A 157 9.41 -1.20 -17.08
CA ASP A 157 9.30 -0.94 -15.65
C ASP A 157 8.99 -2.25 -14.91
N ARG A 158 10.05 -3.04 -14.66
CA ARG A 158 9.93 -4.45 -14.26
C ARG A 158 9.39 -4.63 -12.84
N ALA A 159 8.54 -5.64 -12.69
CA ALA A 159 8.09 -6.15 -11.40
C ALA A 159 8.49 -7.63 -11.20
N TRP A 160 8.61 -8.06 -9.95
CA TRP A 160 8.87 -9.45 -9.60
C TRP A 160 7.92 -9.92 -8.50
N ARG A 161 7.34 -11.11 -8.71
CA ARG A 161 6.34 -11.65 -7.79
C ARG A 161 6.97 -12.23 -6.54
N LEU A 162 6.46 -11.81 -5.39
CA LEU A 162 6.77 -12.37 -4.07
C LEU A 162 5.60 -13.26 -3.59
N PRO A 163 5.87 -14.31 -2.81
CA PRO A 163 4.83 -15.20 -2.29
C PRO A 163 3.99 -14.53 -1.19
N LEU A 164 2.71 -14.94 -1.11
CA LEU A 164 1.76 -14.60 -0.04
C LEU A 164 1.17 -15.91 0.53
N GLY A 165 2.03 -16.82 0.99
CA GLY A 165 1.60 -18.08 1.59
C GLY A 165 0.98 -17.90 2.97
N ASP A 166 0.13 -18.85 3.37
CA ASP A 166 -0.54 -18.84 4.68
C ASP A 166 0.47 -18.94 5.84
N GLU A 167 1.62 -19.56 5.61
CA GLU A 167 2.71 -19.67 6.58
C GLU A 167 3.29 -18.30 7.02
N TYR A 168 3.08 -17.24 6.22
CA TYR A 168 3.50 -15.88 6.59
C TYR A 168 2.45 -15.16 7.42
N GLN A 169 1.20 -15.63 7.47
CA GLN A 169 0.12 -14.99 8.24
C GLN A 169 0.30 -15.19 9.75
N GLU A 170 0.81 -16.34 10.19
CA GLU A 170 1.09 -16.62 11.61
C GLU A 170 2.05 -15.57 12.22
N GLN A 171 2.88 -14.92 11.40
CA GLN A 171 3.80 -13.87 11.84
C GLN A 171 3.08 -12.59 12.27
N LEU A 172 1.84 -12.38 11.83
CA LEU A 172 1.02 -11.22 12.14
C LEU A 172 0.05 -11.46 13.31
N GLU A 173 0.15 -12.59 14.01
CA GLU A 173 -0.70 -12.87 15.16
C GLU A 173 -0.46 -11.86 16.30
N SER A 174 -1.56 -11.44 16.94
CA SER A 174 -1.54 -10.60 18.14
C SER A 174 -2.22 -11.33 19.29
N ASN A 175 -1.74 -11.08 20.52
CA ASN A 175 -2.39 -11.57 21.73
C ASN A 175 -3.57 -10.68 22.18
N PHE A 176 -3.73 -9.50 21.57
CA PHE A 176 -4.64 -8.44 22.06
C PHE A 176 -5.60 -7.90 20.99
N ALA A 177 -5.34 -8.18 19.71
CA ALA A 177 -6.12 -7.74 18.58
C ALA A 177 -6.24 -8.88 17.54
N ASP A 178 -7.03 -8.69 16.48
CA ASP A 178 -7.17 -9.67 15.42
C ASP A 178 -5.86 -9.88 14.64
N MET A 179 -4.99 -8.86 14.57
CA MET A 179 -3.67 -8.92 13.98
C MET A 179 -2.72 -7.85 14.53
N ALA A 180 -1.42 -8.04 14.38
CA ALA A 180 -0.39 -7.03 14.60
C ALA A 180 -0.02 -6.33 13.28
N ASN A 181 0.40 -5.06 13.35
CA ASN A 181 0.79 -4.33 12.14
C ASN A 181 2.21 -4.65 11.64
N ILE A 182 2.97 -5.54 12.29
CA ILE A 182 4.30 -6.00 11.87
C ILE A 182 4.43 -7.52 12.04
N GLY A 183 5.24 -8.16 11.20
CA GLY A 183 5.48 -9.61 11.20
C GLY A 183 6.84 -10.05 11.77
N GLY A 184 7.57 -9.15 12.44
CA GLY A 184 8.95 -9.41 12.86
C GLY A 184 9.97 -9.24 11.72
N ARG A 185 11.12 -9.92 11.86
CA ARG A 185 12.23 -9.92 10.89
C ARG A 185 12.45 -11.32 10.34
#